data_AF-A0A7G5FEW8-F1
#
_entry.id   AF-A0A7G5FEW8-F1
#
_cell.length_a   1.000
_cell.length_b   1.000
_cell.length_c   1.000
_cell.angle_alpha   90.00
_cell.angle_beta   90.00
_cell.angle_gamma   90.00
#
_symmetry.space_group_name_H-M   'P 1'
#
loop_
_entity.id
_entity.type
_entity.pdbx_description
1 polymer ?
#
loop_
_entity_poly.entity_id
_entity_poly.type
_entity_poly.pdbx_seq_one_letter_code
_entity_poly.pdbx_strand_id
1 'polypeptide(L)'
;MAAARNPSGLTPAHEQLHAELSNGAVPGGTVHVNGVASSLCTQGDGYGLRMVSVGPNTSCDFGLNVMGALASGLNSRYDNVKDALKPTVEVRSPVTDQMYTMKCSLDESSIITCSGGNNAVVYLY
;
A
#
# COMPACT_ATOMS: atom_id res chain seq x y z
N MET A 1 11.03 27.41 -8.55
CA MET A 1 10.69 26.18 -9.30
C MET A 1 9.43 25.62 -8.65
N ALA A 2 8.27 25.96 -9.20
CA ALA A 2 6.99 25.59 -8.60
C ALA A 2 6.51 24.28 -9.25
N ALA A 3 6.32 23.24 -8.43
CA ALA A 3 5.61 22.04 -8.86
C ALA A 3 4.21 22.44 -9.32
N ALA A 4 3.84 22.05 -10.54
CA ALA A 4 2.53 22.30 -11.09
C ALA A 4 1.47 21.65 -10.18
N ARG A 5 0.64 22.47 -9.53
CA ARG A 5 -0.53 22.00 -8.80
C ARG A 5 -1.55 21.52 -9.84
N ASN A 6 -1.84 20.23 -9.83
CA ASN A 6 -2.86 19.60 -10.65
C ASN A 6 -4.25 20.14 -10.22
N PRO A 7 -5.12 20.62 -11.13
CA PRO A 7 -6.38 21.29 -10.78
C PRO A 7 -7.43 20.36 -10.14
N SER A 8 -7.19 19.05 -10.12
CA SER A 8 -8.03 18.03 -9.46
C SER A 8 -7.86 17.98 -7.94
N GLY A 9 -6.83 18.63 -7.37
CA GLY A 9 -6.44 18.46 -5.97
C GLY A 9 -5.81 17.09 -5.65
N LEU A 10 -5.63 16.24 -6.67
CA LEU A 10 -5.04 14.91 -6.58
C LEU A 10 -3.60 14.94 -7.11
N THR A 11 -2.70 14.23 -6.44
CA THR A 11 -1.30 14.13 -6.88
C THR A 11 -1.17 13.28 -8.14
N PRO A 12 -0.09 13.43 -8.93
CA PRO A 12 0.14 12.60 -10.12
C PRO A 12 0.15 11.09 -9.82
N ALA A 13 0.68 10.70 -8.66
CA ALA A 13 0.72 9.30 -8.24
C ALA A 13 -0.67 8.72 -7.97
N HIS A 14 -1.58 9.52 -7.39
CA HIS A 14 -2.96 9.12 -7.20
C HIS A 14 -3.67 8.88 -8.54
N GLU A 15 -3.56 9.83 -9.47
CA GLU A 15 -4.20 9.73 -10.78
C GLU A 15 -3.66 8.54 -11.57
N GLN A 16 -2.34 8.31 -11.53
CA GLN A 16 -1.70 7.17 -12.17
C GLN A 16 -2.23 5.84 -11.63
N LEU A 17 -2.22 5.63 -10.31
CA LEU A 17 -2.71 4.38 -9.72
C LEU A 17 -4.21 4.18 -9.97
N HIS A 18 -5.00 5.24 -9.90
CA HIS A 18 -6.41 5.19 -10.26
C HIS A 18 -6.60 4.68 -11.70
N ALA A 19 -5.83 5.23 -12.64
CA ALA A 19 -5.89 4.84 -14.05
C ALA A 19 -5.43 3.39 -14.26
N GLU A 20 -4.33 2.96 -13.63
CA GLU A 20 -3.85 1.58 -13.71
C GLU A 20 -4.90 0.57 -13.22
N LEU A 21 -5.54 0.84 -12.08
CA LEU A 21 -6.62 -0.01 -11.57
C LEU A 21 -7.86 0.01 -12.49
N SER A 22 -8.19 1.16 -13.08
CA SER A 22 -9.32 1.30 -14.00
C SER A 22 -9.07 0.62 -15.35
N ASN A 23 -7.82 0.54 -15.78
CA ASN A 23 -7.39 -0.15 -17.00
C ASN A 23 -7.27 -1.67 -16.84
N GLY A 24 -7.75 -2.21 -15.72
CA GLY A 24 -7.83 -3.65 -15.49
C GLY A 24 -6.58 -4.27 -14.89
N ALA A 25 -5.82 -3.54 -14.05
CA ALA A 25 -4.78 -4.17 -13.25
C ALA A 25 -5.37 -5.28 -12.36
N VAL A 26 -4.77 -6.47 -12.44
CA VAL A 26 -5.21 -7.67 -11.72
C VAL A 26 -4.13 -8.15 -10.73
N PRO A 27 -4.50 -8.84 -9.64
CA PRO A 27 -3.55 -9.51 -8.77
C PRO A 27 -2.55 -10.38 -9.54
N GLY A 28 -1.27 -10.30 -9.17
CA GLY A 28 -0.13 -10.90 -9.88
C GLY A 28 0.43 -10.03 -11.01
N GLY A 29 -0.29 -8.99 -11.45
CA GLY A 29 0.19 -8.01 -12.41
C GLY A 29 1.15 -6.97 -11.81
N THR A 30 1.62 -6.06 -12.67
CA THR A 30 2.50 -4.96 -12.27
C THR A 30 1.73 -3.64 -12.28
N VAL A 31 1.90 -2.86 -11.22
CA VAL A 31 1.44 -1.48 -11.05
C VAL A 31 2.64 -0.59 -10.70
N HIS A 32 2.60 0.68 -11.05
CA HIS A 32 3.69 1.61 -10.79
C HIS A 32 3.28 2.62 -9.72
N VAL A 33 3.82 2.44 -8.52
CA VAL A 33 3.60 3.36 -7.40
C VAL A 33 4.77 4.33 -7.36
N ASN A 34 4.54 5.63 -7.58
CA ASN A 34 5.60 6.65 -7.63
C ASN A 34 6.75 6.30 -8.61
N GLY A 35 6.42 5.67 -9.73
CA GLY A 35 7.40 5.20 -10.73
C GLY A 35 8.12 3.89 -10.37
N VAL A 36 7.82 3.28 -9.22
CA VAL A 36 8.38 1.99 -8.81
C VAL A 36 7.47 0.86 -9.28
N ALA A 37 7.99 -0.02 -10.15
CA ALA A 37 7.32 -1.25 -10.53
C ALA A 37 7.07 -2.14 -9.31
N SER A 38 5.80 -2.37 -9.00
CA SER A 38 5.32 -3.08 -7.82
C SER A 38 4.36 -4.17 -8.25
N SER A 39 4.40 -5.33 -7.60
CA SER A 39 3.47 -6.42 -7.89
C SER A 39 2.15 -6.16 -7.16
N LEU A 40 1.03 -6.15 -7.89
CA LEU A 40 -0.31 -6.01 -7.33
C LEU A 40 -0.69 -7.32 -6.64
N CYS A 41 -1.01 -7.27 -5.36
CA CYS A 41 -1.30 -8.45 -4.55
C CYS A 41 -2.79 -8.70 -4.39
N THR A 42 -3.55 -7.63 -4.18
CA THR A 42 -5.01 -7.70 -4.16
C THR A 42 -5.61 -6.36 -4.62
N GLN A 43 -6.82 -6.43 -5.16
CA GLN A 43 -7.65 -5.28 -5.49
C GLN A 43 -8.90 -5.33 -4.59
N GLY A 44 -9.08 -4.31 -3.76
CA GLY A 44 -10.17 -4.22 -2.78
C GLY A 44 -10.02 -5.21 -1.62
N ASP A 45 -9.44 -4.74 -0.52
CA ASP A 45 -9.28 -5.49 0.73
C ASP A 45 -10.30 -5.08 1.82
N GLY A 46 -11.13 -4.07 1.53
CA GLY A 46 -11.98 -3.41 2.51
C GLY A 46 -11.26 -2.25 3.19
N TYR A 47 -11.82 -1.72 4.28
CA TYR A 47 -11.15 -0.70 5.11
C TYR A 47 -10.72 0.58 4.36
N GLY A 48 -11.44 0.96 3.30
CA GLY A 48 -11.14 2.15 2.50
C GLY A 48 -9.94 2.04 1.57
N LEU A 49 -9.43 0.82 1.33
CA LEU A 49 -8.33 0.53 0.42
C LEU A 49 -8.85 -0.12 -0.87
N ARG A 50 -8.26 0.29 -1.99
CA ARG A 50 -8.52 -0.17 -3.36
C ARG A 50 -7.49 -1.19 -3.83
N MET A 51 -6.28 -1.17 -3.28
CA MET A 51 -5.24 -2.14 -3.61
C MET A 51 -4.17 -2.28 -2.52
N VAL A 52 -3.52 -3.44 -2.55
CA VAL A 52 -2.24 -3.68 -1.89
C VAL A 52 -1.24 -4.14 -2.94
N SER A 53 -0.07 -3.50 -3.00
CA SER A 53 1.04 -3.92 -3.86
C SER A 53 2.35 -3.95 -3.08
N VAL A 54 3.34 -4.67 -3.62
CA VAL A 54 4.62 -4.90 -2.97
C VAL A 54 5.79 -4.60 -3.89
N GLY A 55 6.88 -4.09 -3.30
CA GLY A 55 8.14 -3.87 -3.99
C GLY A 55 8.88 -5.18 -4.32
N PRO A 56 9.99 -5.09 -5.07
CA PRO A 56 10.70 -6.27 -5.61
C PRO A 56 11.30 -7.20 -4.54
N ASN A 57 11.55 -6.72 -3.33
CA ASN A 57 12.12 -7.51 -2.23
C ASN A 57 11.04 -8.03 -1.26
N THR A 58 9.77 -8.07 -1.67
CA THR A 58 8.65 -8.36 -0.78
C THR A 58 7.66 -9.29 -1.46
N SER A 59 7.22 -10.34 -0.77
CA SER A 59 6.18 -11.23 -1.28
C SER A 59 4.80 -10.66 -1.00
N CYS A 60 3.82 -11.01 -1.84
CA CYS A 60 2.44 -10.61 -1.61
C CYS A 60 1.88 -11.12 -0.29
N ASP A 61 2.23 -12.33 0.14
CA ASP A 61 1.81 -12.86 1.45
C ASP A 61 2.31 -11.98 2.60
N PHE A 62 3.55 -11.47 2.51
CA PHE A 62 4.05 -10.52 3.49
C PHE A 62 3.30 -9.20 3.44
N GLY A 63 3.03 -8.67 2.23
CA GLY A 63 2.25 -7.45 2.03
C GLY A 63 0.85 -7.54 2.63
N LEU A 64 0.16 -8.67 2.48
CA LEU A 64 -1.15 -8.92 3.06
C LEU A 64 -1.09 -9.02 4.59
N ASN A 65 -0.01 -9.59 5.16
CA ASN A 65 0.20 -9.57 6.61
C ASN A 65 0.40 -8.13 7.14
N VAL A 66 1.09 -7.26 6.38
CA VAL A 66 1.22 -5.82 6.73
C VAL A 66 -0.15 -5.14 6.72
N MET A 67 -0.95 -5.36 5.68
CA MET A 67 -2.33 -4.85 5.61
C MET A 67 -3.19 -5.36 6.77
N GLY A 68 -3.12 -6.65 7.11
CA GLY A 68 -3.82 -7.22 8.25
C GLY A 68 -3.39 -6.62 9.59
N ALA A 69 -2.10 -6.35 9.78
CA ALA A 69 -1.58 -5.69 10.99
C ALA A 69 -2.07 -4.24 11.11
N LEU A 70 -2.13 -3.51 10.00
CA LEU A 70 -2.69 -2.16 9.93
C LEU A 70 -4.19 -2.14 10.24
N ALA A 71 -4.96 -3.05 9.63
CA ALA A 71 -6.40 -3.17 9.83
C ALA A 71 -6.79 -3.83 11.17
N SER A 72 -5.82 -4.31 11.95
CA SER A 72 -6.08 -4.97 13.23
C SER A 72 -6.82 -4.04 14.20
N GLY A 73 -8.03 -4.44 14.59
CA GLY A 73 -8.92 -3.68 15.46
C GLY A 73 -9.90 -2.75 14.73
N LEU A 74 -9.85 -2.70 13.38
CA LEU A 74 -10.78 -1.94 12.55
C LEU A 74 -11.95 -2.81 12.07
N ASN A 75 -13.03 -2.15 11.69
CA ASN A 75 -14.19 -2.74 11.04
C ASN A 75 -14.20 -2.40 9.54
N SER A 76 -14.14 -3.41 8.67
CA SER A 76 -14.04 -3.22 7.22
C SER A 76 -15.21 -2.48 6.57
N ARG A 77 -16.35 -2.39 7.26
CA ARG A 77 -17.56 -1.71 6.77
C ARG A 77 -17.56 -0.21 7.08
N TYR A 78 -16.93 0.20 8.18
CA TYR A 78 -17.08 1.55 8.73
C TYR A 78 -15.77 2.31 8.85
N ASP A 79 -14.65 1.61 9.02
CA ASP A 79 -13.36 2.22 9.30
C ASP A 79 -12.49 2.29 8.05
N ASN A 80 -11.62 3.29 8.00
CA ASN A 80 -10.60 3.44 6.99
C ASN A 80 -9.21 3.29 7.62
N VAL A 81 -8.34 2.47 7.04
CA VAL A 81 -6.95 2.31 7.53
C VAL A 81 -6.21 3.64 7.56
N LYS A 82 -6.50 4.54 6.61
CA LYS A 82 -5.85 5.85 6.49
C LYS A 82 -6.17 6.77 7.66
N ASP A 83 -7.37 6.65 8.25
CA ASP A 83 -7.82 7.50 9.36
C ASP A 83 -7.26 7.04 10.71
N ALA A 84 -6.98 5.74 10.85
CA ALA A 84 -6.44 5.12 12.06
C ALA A 84 -5.02 4.57 11.84
N LEU A 85 -4.25 5.19 10.94
CA LEU A 85 -2.96 4.66 10.49
C LEU A 85 -2.00 4.47 11.67
N LYS A 86 -1.58 3.22 11.86
CA LYS A 86 -0.51 2.89 12.81
C LYS A 86 0.83 3.24 12.17
N PRO A 87 1.64 4.14 12.78
CA PRO A 87 2.92 4.56 12.19
C PRO A 87 3.95 3.43 12.18
N THR A 88 3.75 2.39 13.00
CA THR A 88 4.61 1.21 13.07
C THR A 88 3.77 -0.02 13.34
N VAL A 89 4.08 -1.11 12.63
CA VAL A 89 3.46 -2.43 12.82
C VAL A 89 4.51 -3.52 12.86
N GLU A 90 4.26 -4.56 13.65
CA GLU A 90 5.08 -5.77 13.69
C GLU A 90 4.41 -6.87 12.89
N VAL A 91 5.16 -7.47 11.97
CA VAL A 91 4.62 -8.39 10.97
C VAL A 91 5.49 -9.62 10.86
N ARG A 92 4.88 -10.81 10.97
CA ARG A 92 5.56 -12.08 10.78
C ARG A 92 5.76 -12.36 9.29
N SER A 93 6.99 -12.67 8.90
CA SER A 93 7.30 -13.13 7.55
C SER A 93 6.92 -14.59 7.37
N PRO A 94 6.12 -14.93 6.35
CA PRO A 94 5.83 -16.32 6.05
C PRO A 94 7.03 -17.07 5.46
N VAL A 95 8.04 -16.34 4.96
CA VAL A 95 9.23 -16.94 4.31
C VAL A 95 10.32 -17.27 5.32
N THR A 96 10.58 -16.35 6.26
CA THR A 96 11.69 -16.49 7.23
C THR A 96 11.21 -16.84 8.63
N ASP A 97 9.90 -16.79 8.86
CA ASP A 97 9.24 -16.97 10.16
C ASP A 97 9.64 -15.93 11.23
N GLN A 98 10.33 -14.87 10.83
CA GLN A 98 10.79 -13.79 11.72
C GLN A 98 9.77 -12.65 11.80
N MET A 99 9.79 -11.92 12.92
CA MET A 99 9.07 -10.67 13.09
C MET A 99 9.88 -9.52 12.50
N TYR A 100 9.25 -8.70 11.67
CA TYR A 100 9.82 -7.48 11.12
C TYR A 100 9.00 -6.27 11.53
N THR A 101 9.69 -5.21 11.93
CA THR A 101 9.09 -3.90 12.16
C THR A 101 8.98 -3.16 10.83
N MET A 102 7.75 -2.76 10.48
CA MET A 102 7.45 -1.94 9.32
C MET A 102 7.03 -0.55 9.79
N LYS A 103 7.60 0.49 9.19
CA LYS A 103 7.22 1.88 9.39
C LYS A 103 6.29 2.31 8.27
N CYS A 104 5.12 2.82 8.63
CA CYS A 104 4.08 3.18 7.69
C CYS A 104 3.80 4.68 7.74
N SER A 105 3.65 5.30 6.57
CA SER A 105 3.29 6.71 6.43
C SER A 105 2.31 6.90 5.28
N LEU A 106 1.32 7.77 5.48
CA LEU A 106 0.40 8.24 4.44
C LEU A 106 1.01 9.46 3.76
N ASP A 107 1.11 9.44 2.43
CA ASP A 107 1.57 10.59 1.65
C ASP A 107 0.41 11.49 1.17
N GLU A 108 0.76 12.60 0.51
CA GLU A 108 -0.22 13.54 -0.08
C GLU A 108 -1.06 12.90 -1.20
N SER A 109 -0.63 11.76 -1.74
CA SER A 109 -1.32 10.98 -2.78
C SER A 109 -2.39 10.05 -2.20
N SER A 110 -2.56 10.06 -0.87
CA SER A 110 -3.39 9.10 -0.15
C SER A 110 -2.87 7.66 -0.31
N ILE A 111 -1.56 7.47 -0.43
CA ILE A 111 -0.92 6.16 -0.51
C ILE A 111 -0.20 5.90 0.81
N ILE A 112 -0.56 4.81 1.48
CA ILE A 112 0.19 4.32 2.63
C ILE A 112 1.41 3.58 2.09
N THR A 113 2.59 4.03 2.47
CA THR A 113 3.85 3.32 2.21
C THR A 113 4.35 2.73 3.51
N CYS A 114 4.42 1.41 3.59
CA CYS A 114 5.07 0.69 4.68
C CYS A 114 6.42 0.17 4.21
N SER A 115 7.49 0.54 4.92
CA SER A 115 8.85 0.07 4.64
C SER A 115 9.52 -0.47 5.90
N GLY A 116 10.37 -1.49 5.75
CA GLY A 116 11.01 -2.14 6.88
C GLY A 116 11.92 -3.29 6.49
N GLY A 117 12.21 -4.17 7.44
CA GLY A 117 13.27 -5.19 7.38
C GLY A 117 13.51 -5.84 6.00
N ASN A 118 14.79 -6.06 5.68
CA ASN A 118 15.25 -6.60 4.40
C ASN A 118 14.83 -5.79 3.16
N ASN A 119 14.73 -4.46 3.30
CA ASN A 119 14.27 -3.56 2.24
C ASN A 119 12.86 -3.91 1.74
N ALA A 120 12.01 -4.39 2.64
CA ALA A 120 10.63 -4.69 2.33
C ALA A 120 9.84 -3.40 2.12
N VAL A 121 8.99 -3.36 1.09
CA VAL A 121 8.14 -2.21 0.77
C VAL A 121 6.76 -2.70 0.37
N VAL A 122 5.74 -2.10 0.97
CA VAL A 122 4.32 -2.38 0.71
C VAL A 122 3.61 -1.05 0.50
N TYR A 123 2.80 -0.96 -0.55
CA TYR A 123 1.98 0.19 -0.87
C TYR A 123 0.51 -0.18 -0.74
N LEU A 124 -0.26 0.65 -0.05
CA LEU A 124 -1.71 0.50 0.09
C LEU A 124 -2.39 1.78 -0.38
N TYR A 125 -3.27 1.66 -1.37
CA TYR A 125 -3.99 2.77 -2.00
C TYR A 125 -5.49 2.53 -1.91
#